data_AF-A0A838P7W9-F1
#
_entry.id   AF-A0A838P7W9-F1
#
_cell.length_a   1.000
_cell.length_b   1.000
_cell.length_c   1.000
_cell.angle_alpha   90.00
_cell.angle_beta   90.00
_cell.angle_gamma   90.00
#
_symmetry.space_group_name_H-M   'P 1'
#
loop_
_entity.id
_entity.type
_entity.pdbx_description
1 polymer ?
#
loop_
_entity_poly.entity_id
_entity_poly.type
_entity_poly.pdbx_seq_one_letter_code
_entity_poly.pdbx_strand_id
1 'polypeptide(L)'
;MVLRSLGSLVVALLLGGSAAWGQTSSQAAVEPVADGRPLSAWIADLKAPSPQSRNAAAYQIAGMGPAGVAAVPALTEALDDEIAAVRFPVTVALGEIGPGAEAAVPRLLQMMDEDINDEIAAGARRAVRRIKPQALPER
;
A
#
# COMPACT_ATOMS: atom_id res chain seq x y z
N MET A 1 28.21 -73.48 18.41
CA MET A 1 27.51 -74.09 19.56
C MET A 1 27.97 -73.29 20.78
N VAL A 2 27.24 -72.37 21.41
CA VAL A 2 25.80 -72.21 21.61
C VAL A 2 25.44 -70.71 21.62
N LEU A 3 24.32 -70.40 20.98
CA LEU A 3 23.56 -69.16 20.97
C LEU A 3 22.70 -69.04 22.25
N ARG A 4 22.53 -67.83 22.79
CA ARG A 4 21.40 -67.29 23.61
C ARG A 4 21.91 -66.12 24.47
N SER A 5 21.24 -64.99 24.70
CA SER A 5 19.97 -64.42 24.24
C SER A 5 19.85 -62.98 24.78
N LEU A 6 19.26 -62.09 23.98
CA LEU A 6 18.37 -60.95 24.30
C LEU A 6 18.47 -60.23 25.66
N GLY A 7 18.66 -58.92 25.56
CA GLY A 7 18.26 -57.92 26.56
C GLY A 7 18.30 -56.51 25.96
N SER A 8 17.14 -55.99 25.56
CA SER A 8 16.93 -54.64 25.03
C SER A 8 17.34 -53.55 26.02
N LEU A 9 17.91 -52.45 25.52
CA LEU A 9 17.74 -51.13 26.11
C LEU A 9 17.95 -50.05 25.05
N VAL A 10 16.83 -49.59 24.50
CA VAL A 10 16.72 -48.32 23.79
C VAL A 10 16.84 -47.23 24.85
N VAL A 11 17.85 -46.37 24.75
CA VAL A 11 17.88 -45.09 25.43
C VAL A 11 18.12 -44.03 24.37
N ALA A 12 17.05 -43.33 24.02
CA ALA A 12 17.09 -42.11 23.24
C ALA A 12 17.61 -40.96 24.12
N LEU A 13 18.64 -40.26 23.66
CA LEU A 13 18.91 -38.89 24.08
C LEU A 13 19.18 -38.06 22.83
N LEU A 14 18.11 -37.41 22.39
CA LEU A 14 18.10 -36.35 21.39
C LEU A 14 18.63 -35.06 22.02
N LEU A 15 19.84 -34.63 21.67
CA LEU A 15 20.23 -33.22 21.79
C LEU A 15 21.28 -32.87 20.73
N GLY A 16 20.94 -31.93 19.85
CA GLY A 16 21.94 -31.06 19.23
C GLY A 16 21.88 -30.97 17.71
N GLY A 17 21.12 -30.01 17.19
CA GLY A 17 21.59 -29.25 16.03
C GLY A 17 21.00 -29.60 14.67
N SER A 18 19.68 -29.66 14.52
CA SER A 18 19.09 -29.20 13.27
C SER A 18 19.18 -27.67 13.28
N ALA A 19 20.29 -27.14 12.75
CA ALA A 19 20.27 -25.82 12.15
C ALA A 19 19.23 -25.90 11.03
N ALA A 20 17.97 -25.61 11.38
CA ALA A 20 16.96 -25.27 10.41
C ALA A 20 17.53 -24.03 9.72
N TRP A 21 18.04 -24.23 8.52
CA TRP A 21 18.19 -23.14 7.59
C TRP A 21 16.77 -22.62 7.46
N GLY A 22 16.47 -21.56 8.20
CA GLY A 22 15.36 -20.71 7.93
C GLY A 22 15.59 -20.26 6.51
N GLN A 23 14.98 -20.98 5.57
CA GLN A 23 14.46 -20.41 4.36
C GLN A 23 13.46 -19.37 4.86
N THR A 24 13.98 -18.22 5.32
CA THR A 24 13.26 -16.98 5.25
C THR A 24 12.99 -16.85 3.78
N SER A 25 11.81 -17.30 3.39
CA SER A 25 11.13 -16.93 2.18
C SER A 25 11.08 -15.41 2.18
N SER A 26 12.19 -14.79 1.78
CA SER A 26 12.16 -13.58 0.98
C SER A 26 11.57 -13.99 -0.37
N GLN A 27 10.30 -14.42 -0.36
CA GLN A 27 9.41 -13.86 -1.36
C GLN A 27 9.44 -12.37 -1.04
N ALA A 28 10.34 -11.65 -1.68
CA ALA A 28 10.15 -10.22 -1.89
C ALA A 28 8.70 -10.13 -2.36
N ALA A 29 7.84 -9.49 -1.55
CA ALA A 29 6.42 -9.45 -1.82
C ALA A 29 6.26 -9.03 -3.29
N VAL A 30 5.66 -9.91 -4.09
CA VAL A 30 5.53 -9.67 -5.53
C VAL A 30 4.85 -8.33 -5.67
N GLU A 31 5.54 -7.38 -6.30
CA GLU A 31 5.07 -6.01 -6.40
C GLU A 31 3.71 -5.98 -7.08
N PRO A 32 2.73 -5.21 -6.58
CA PRO A 32 1.43 -5.09 -7.22
C PRO A 32 1.57 -4.63 -8.68
N VAL A 33 0.81 -5.26 -9.57
CA VAL A 33 0.82 -4.98 -11.01
C VAL A 33 -0.56 -4.50 -11.43
N ALA A 34 -0.61 -3.41 -12.18
CA ALA A 34 -1.82 -2.92 -12.86
C ALA A 34 -1.46 -2.61 -14.31
N ASP A 35 -2.34 -3.05 -15.23
CA ASP A 35 -2.13 -2.91 -16.68
C ASP A 35 -0.74 -3.38 -17.15
N GLY A 36 -0.30 -4.52 -16.60
CA GLY A 36 1.00 -5.12 -16.92
C GLY A 36 2.23 -4.37 -16.40
N ARG A 37 2.05 -3.28 -15.65
CA ARG A 37 3.14 -2.46 -15.08
C ARG A 37 3.17 -2.53 -13.55
N PRO A 38 4.37 -2.57 -12.94
CA PRO A 38 4.52 -2.61 -11.49
C PRO A 38 4.11 -1.28 -10.84
N LEU A 39 3.72 -1.33 -9.57
CA LEU A 39 3.36 -0.16 -8.75
C LEU A 39 4.42 0.96 -8.80
N SER A 40 5.70 0.63 -8.71
CA SER A 40 6.83 1.56 -8.79
C SER A 40 6.87 2.35 -10.10
N ALA A 41 6.47 1.73 -11.22
CA ALA A 41 6.37 2.43 -12.49
C ALA A 41 5.23 3.46 -12.48
N TRP A 42 4.09 3.12 -11.88
CA TRP A 42 3.00 4.07 -11.69
C TRP A 42 3.36 5.19 -10.70
N ILE A 43 4.10 4.87 -9.62
CA ILE A 43 4.62 5.88 -8.69
C ILE A 43 5.52 6.88 -9.41
N ALA A 44 6.39 6.43 -10.33
CA ALA A 44 7.22 7.33 -11.11
C ALA A 44 6.39 8.25 -12.03
N ASP A 45 5.33 7.71 -12.64
CA ASP A 45 4.47 8.45 -13.57
C ASP A 45 3.61 9.53 -12.88
N LEU A 46 3.44 9.50 -11.56
CA LEU A 46 2.85 10.61 -10.79
C LEU A 46 3.63 11.92 -10.93
N LYS A 47 4.89 11.87 -11.41
CA LYS A 47 5.73 13.06 -11.67
C LYS A 47 5.97 13.30 -13.16
N ALA A 48 5.23 12.62 -14.03
CA ALA A 48 5.40 12.75 -15.46
C ALA A 48 5.08 14.19 -15.95
N PRO A 49 5.77 14.70 -16.99
CA PRO A 49 5.49 16.01 -17.55
C PRO A 49 4.04 16.17 -18.04
N SER A 50 3.48 15.08 -18.57
CA SER A 50 2.11 15.03 -19.08
C SER A 50 1.10 14.87 -17.93
N PRO A 51 0.12 15.77 -17.77
CA PRO A 51 -0.95 15.59 -16.78
C PRO A 51 -1.78 14.34 -17.06
N GLN A 52 -1.93 13.93 -18.33
CA GLN A 52 -2.64 12.70 -18.68
C GLN A 52 -1.93 11.47 -18.11
N SER A 53 -0.59 11.47 -18.11
CA SER A 53 0.20 10.39 -17.52
C SER A 53 0.07 10.34 -16.00
N ARG A 54 0.09 11.50 -15.32
CA ARG A 54 -0.13 11.58 -13.87
C ARG A 54 -1.52 11.09 -13.47
N ASN A 55 -2.54 11.48 -14.23
CA ASN A 55 -3.93 11.02 -14.04
C ASN A 55 -4.04 9.50 -14.20
N ALA A 56 -3.49 8.97 -15.29
CA ALA A 56 -3.49 7.54 -15.55
C ALA A 56 -2.82 6.78 -14.41
N ALA A 57 -1.67 7.27 -13.94
CA ALA A 57 -0.97 6.67 -12.82
C ALA A 57 -1.80 6.64 -11.54
N ALA A 58 -2.43 7.76 -11.17
CA ALA A 58 -3.31 7.81 -10.01
C ALA A 58 -4.47 6.81 -10.11
N TYR A 59 -5.12 6.69 -11.28
CA TYR A 59 -6.20 5.72 -11.47
C TYR A 59 -5.73 4.27 -11.44
N GLN A 60 -4.56 3.95 -11.99
CA GLN A 60 -4.00 2.61 -11.93
C GLN A 60 -3.66 2.22 -10.48
N ILE A 61 -3.10 3.15 -9.71
CA ILE A 61 -2.87 2.95 -8.28
C ILE A 61 -4.18 2.81 -7.51
N ALA A 62 -5.21 3.61 -7.84
CA ALA A 62 -6.54 3.47 -7.23
C ALA A 62 -7.14 2.08 -7.47
N GLY A 63 -6.99 1.54 -8.69
CA GLY A 63 -7.46 0.19 -9.04
C GLY A 63 -6.78 -0.94 -8.27
N MET A 64 -5.59 -0.70 -7.69
CA MET A 64 -4.92 -1.66 -6.81
C MET A 64 -5.51 -1.68 -5.40
N GLY A 65 -6.26 -0.65 -5.00
CA GLY A 65 -6.82 -0.51 -3.66
C GLY A 65 -5.74 -0.60 -2.57
N PRO A 66 -5.95 -1.38 -1.48
CA PRO A 66 -4.99 -1.50 -0.38
C PRO A 66 -3.57 -1.95 -0.78
N ALA A 67 -3.43 -2.67 -1.89
CA ALA A 67 -2.11 -3.09 -2.38
C ALA A 67 -1.24 -1.90 -2.83
N GLY A 68 -1.86 -0.77 -3.19
CA GLY A 68 -1.18 0.47 -3.58
C GLY A 68 -0.56 1.26 -2.42
N VAL A 69 -0.57 0.75 -1.19
CA VAL A 69 -0.14 1.51 0.01
C VAL A 69 1.27 2.10 -0.08
N ALA A 70 2.18 1.45 -0.80
CA ALA A 70 3.54 1.97 -1.00
C ALA A 70 3.58 3.30 -1.79
N ALA A 71 2.52 3.63 -2.53
CA ALA A 71 2.40 4.89 -3.26
C ALA A 71 1.91 6.07 -2.41
N VAL A 72 1.46 5.86 -1.18
CA VAL A 72 0.87 6.91 -0.33
C VAL A 72 1.73 8.18 -0.24
N PRO A 73 3.07 8.11 -0.04
CA PRO A 73 3.89 9.33 0.00
C PRO A 73 3.87 10.12 -1.32
N ALA A 74 3.99 9.43 -2.46
CA ALA A 74 3.98 10.07 -3.77
C ALA A 74 2.60 10.61 -4.16
N LEU A 75 1.53 9.89 -3.80
CA LEU A 75 0.16 10.38 -3.96
C LEU A 75 -0.10 11.60 -3.07
N THR A 76 0.43 11.64 -1.85
CA THR A 76 0.27 12.79 -0.96
C THR A 76 0.94 14.04 -1.56
N GLU A 77 2.13 13.90 -2.14
CA GLU A 77 2.78 14.98 -2.90
C GLU A 77 1.96 15.41 -4.11
N ALA A 78 1.35 14.46 -4.84
CA ALA A 78 0.51 14.76 -6.00
C ALA A 78 -0.83 15.45 -5.67
N LEU A 79 -1.21 15.57 -4.39
CA LEU A 79 -2.32 16.43 -3.98
C LEU A 79 -2.01 17.91 -4.20
N ASP A 80 -0.74 18.28 -4.31
CA ASP A 80 -0.27 19.65 -4.56
C ASP A 80 -0.05 19.94 -6.06
N ASP A 81 -0.54 19.07 -6.95
CA ASP A 81 -0.42 19.28 -8.39
C ASP A 81 -1.08 20.60 -8.81
N GLU A 82 -0.38 21.38 -9.63
CA GLU A 82 -0.85 22.66 -10.14
C GLU A 82 -2.16 22.51 -10.95
N ILE A 83 -2.36 21.34 -11.57
CA ILE A 83 -3.51 21.04 -12.41
C ILE A 83 -4.59 20.35 -11.57
N ALA A 84 -5.71 21.05 -11.39
CA ALA A 84 -6.89 20.56 -10.67
C ALA A 84 -7.39 19.19 -11.16
N ALA A 85 -7.31 18.94 -12.48
CA ALA A 85 -7.69 17.67 -13.09
C ALA A 85 -6.80 16.48 -12.68
N VAL A 86 -5.61 16.72 -12.10
CA VAL A 86 -4.72 15.69 -11.54
C VAL A 86 -5.03 15.42 -10.08
N ARG A 87 -5.35 16.48 -9.32
CA ARG A 87 -5.67 16.37 -7.91
C ARG A 87 -6.87 15.46 -7.63
N PHE A 88 -7.92 15.51 -8.46
CA PHE A 88 -9.11 14.67 -8.26
C PHE A 88 -8.81 13.16 -8.29
N PRO A 89 -8.19 12.59 -9.34
CA PRO A 89 -7.75 11.18 -9.35
C PRO A 89 -6.90 10.78 -8.15
N VAL A 90 -6.05 11.68 -7.65
CA VAL A 90 -5.19 11.43 -6.49
C VAL A 90 -6.03 11.27 -5.21
N THR A 91 -7.05 12.12 -5.01
CA THR A 91 -7.98 11.94 -3.86
C THR A 91 -8.71 10.60 -3.93
N VAL A 92 -9.08 10.14 -5.14
CA VAL A 92 -9.71 8.84 -5.33
C VAL A 92 -8.74 7.72 -4.95
N ALA A 93 -7.49 7.76 -5.44
CA ALA A 93 -6.49 6.75 -5.15
C ALA A 93 -6.23 6.58 -3.66
N LEU A 94 -6.03 7.69 -2.94
CA LEU A 94 -5.85 7.66 -1.48
C LEU A 94 -7.06 7.08 -0.76
N GLY A 95 -8.28 7.40 -1.23
CA GLY A 95 -9.51 6.83 -0.70
C GLY A 95 -9.64 5.32 -0.91
N GLU A 96 -9.29 4.82 -2.10
CA GLU A 96 -9.35 3.39 -2.45
C GLU A 96 -8.25 2.55 -1.78
N ILE A 97 -7.09 3.15 -1.47
CA ILE A 97 -6.08 2.55 -0.58
C ILE A 97 -6.67 2.35 0.83
N GLY A 98 -7.52 3.27 1.29
CA GLY A 98 -8.23 3.15 2.56
C GLY A 98 -7.33 3.43 3.77
N PRO A 99 -7.51 2.73 4.91
CA PRO A 99 -6.81 3.03 6.17
C PRO A 99 -5.28 3.08 6.06
N GLY A 100 -4.67 2.35 5.11
CA GLY A 100 -3.22 2.42 4.87
C GLY A 100 -2.73 3.80 4.42
N ALA A 101 -3.62 4.68 3.95
CA ALA A 101 -3.32 6.04 3.55
C ALA A 101 -3.49 7.07 4.68
N GLU A 102 -3.54 6.66 5.94
CA GLU A 102 -3.74 7.56 7.09
C GLU A 102 -2.77 8.74 7.13
N ALA A 103 -1.52 8.55 6.69
CA ALA A 103 -0.51 9.61 6.62
C ALA A 103 -0.91 10.79 5.71
N ALA A 104 -1.81 10.58 4.74
CA ALA A 104 -2.29 11.62 3.83
C ALA A 104 -3.44 12.46 4.43
N VAL A 105 -4.05 12.04 5.55
CA VAL A 105 -5.23 12.69 6.14
C VAL A 105 -5.02 14.19 6.42
N PRO A 106 -3.90 14.64 7.02
CA PRO A 106 -3.70 16.06 7.28
C PRO A 106 -3.74 16.92 6.00
N ARG A 107 -3.12 16.45 4.91
CA ARG A 107 -3.12 17.18 3.64
C ARG A 107 -4.50 17.18 2.99
N LEU A 108 -5.20 16.05 3.02
CA LEU A 108 -6.58 15.95 2.52
C LEU A 108 -7.54 16.90 3.28
N LEU A 109 -7.36 17.06 4.59
CA LEU A 109 -8.14 18.02 5.38
C LEU A 109 -7.85 19.47 4.96
N GLN A 110 -6.58 19.85 4.82
CA GLN A 110 -6.20 21.19 4.33
C GLN A 110 -6.79 21.47 2.95
N MET A 111 -6.73 20.49 2.05
CA MET A 111 -7.25 20.61 0.68
C MET A 111 -8.76 20.88 0.65
N MET A 112 -9.52 20.39 1.65
CA MET A 112 -10.96 20.67 1.76
C MET A 112 -11.27 22.14 2.04
N ASP A 113 -10.33 22.87 2.63
CA ASP A 113 -10.48 24.29 2.98
C ASP A 113 -9.85 25.22 1.94
N GLU A 114 -8.77 24.77 1.28
CA GLU A 114 -7.97 25.58 0.35
C GLU A 114 -8.43 25.52 -1.11
N ASP A 115 -8.95 24.37 -1.58
CA ASP A 115 -9.24 24.19 -3.00
C ASP A 115 -10.54 24.90 -3.39
N ILE A 116 -10.44 25.80 -4.38
CA ILE A 116 -11.58 26.54 -4.94
C ILE A 116 -12.57 25.62 -5.67
N ASN A 117 -12.18 24.40 -6.01
CA ASN A 117 -13.01 23.45 -6.71
C ASN A 117 -13.78 22.53 -5.74
N ASP A 118 -15.09 22.75 -5.67
CA ASP A 118 -16.02 21.97 -4.82
C ASP A 118 -15.95 20.45 -5.06
N GLU A 119 -15.68 20.00 -6.30
CA GLU A 119 -15.57 18.57 -6.60
C GLU A 119 -14.33 17.94 -5.97
N ILE A 120 -13.23 18.70 -5.93
CA ILE A 120 -11.97 18.26 -5.35
C ILE A 120 -12.10 18.23 -3.82
N ALA A 121 -12.69 19.26 -3.22
CA ALA A 121 -13.00 19.27 -1.79
C ALA A 121 -13.95 18.12 -1.40
N ALA A 122 -14.95 17.81 -2.23
CA ALA A 122 -15.83 16.66 -2.04
C ALA A 122 -15.09 15.32 -2.22
N GLY A 123 -14.13 15.25 -3.13
CA GLY A 123 -13.21 14.12 -3.33
C GLY A 123 -12.37 13.85 -2.07
N ALA A 124 -11.69 14.88 -1.57
CA ALA A 124 -10.90 14.82 -0.35
C ALA A 124 -11.73 14.38 0.86
N ARG A 125 -12.92 14.96 1.04
CA ARG A 125 -13.86 14.53 2.10
C ARG A 125 -14.25 13.05 1.98
N ARG A 126 -14.47 12.56 0.76
CA ARG A 126 -14.76 11.13 0.50
C ARG A 126 -13.57 10.24 0.83
N ALA A 127 -12.36 10.70 0.50
CA ALA A 127 -11.13 9.99 0.82
C ALA A 127 -10.94 9.88 2.33
N VAL A 128 -11.02 11.00 3.07
CA VAL A 128 -10.91 10.99 4.55
C VAL A 128 -11.97 10.08 5.17
N ARG A 129 -13.20 10.05 4.64
CA ARG A 129 -14.24 9.13 5.12
C ARG A 129 -13.86 7.65 4.99
N ARG A 130 -13.15 7.27 3.93
CA ARG A 130 -12.69 5.88 3.70
C ARG A 130 -11.42 5.55 4.51
N ILE A 131 -10.55 6.53 4.69
CA ILE A 131 -9.26 6.36 5.37
C ILE A 131 -9.45 6.39 6.89
N LYS A 132 -10.06 7.47 7.40
CA LYS A 132 -10.22 7.76 8.83
C LYS A 132 -11.46 8.63 9.05
N PRO A 133 -12.68 8.04 9.07
CA PRO A 133 -13.92 8.81 9.14
C PRO A 133 -14.01 9.75 10.35
N GLN A 134 -13.35 9.42 11.46
CA GLN A 134 -13.33 10.21 12.69
C GLN A 134 -12.49 11.50 12.57
N ALA A 135 -11.70 11.65 11.50
CA ALA A 135 -10.90 12.86 11.26
C ALA A 135 -11.70 13.97 10.56
N LEU A 136 -12.92 13.69 10.10
CA LEU A 136 -13.77 14.71 9.49
C LEU A 136 -14.24 15.72 10.55
N PRO A 137 -14.22 17.04 10.28
CA PRO A 137 -14.75 18.03 11.19
C PRO A 137 -16.26 17.82 11.40
N GLU A 138 -16.71 18.00 12.64
CA GLU A 138 -18.14 18.10 12.94
C GLU A 138 -18.70 19.36 12.25
N ARG A 139 -19.88 19.22 11.65
CA ARG A 139 -20.49 20.26 10.81
C ARG A 139 -20.92 21.49 11.59
#